data_AF-A0A4D4L6J1-F1
#
_entry.id   AF-A0A4D4L6J1-F1
#
_cell.length_a   1.000
_cell.length_b   1.000
_cell.length_c   1.000
_cell.angle_alpha   90.00
_cell.angle_beta   90.00
_cell.angle_gamma   90.00
#
_symmetry.space_group_name_H-M   'P 1'
#
loop_
_entity.id
_entity.type
_entity.pdbx_description
1 polymer ?
#
loop_
_entity_poly.entity_id
_entity_poly.type
_entity_poly.pdbx_seq_one_letter_code
_entity_poly.pdbx_strand_id
1 'polypeptide(L)'
;MPVRPTAPLILAATLAATAGLTACGGGSGSDPDTVKVAYNRSTDNKIRFKDNHLAEVKKQFEKANPGKKVKLIPIQAQDNDYATKVQQMMRSPKTAPDLVYEDTFRINSDIKAGYLRPLDDYLAKWKTWDQFVDTAKSAAKAEDGKTYGVPDGTDTRGLWFNKEIFAKAGLPADWSPKNWNEILEAARTIKKKVPGVTPLNVYTGKARARPP
;
A
#
# COMPACT_ATOMS: atom_id res chain seq x y z
N MET A 1 4.64 -55.98 -52.08
CA MET A 1 3.93 -57.01 -51.28
C MET A 1 3.65 -56.45 -49.90
N PRO A 2 2.48 -56.73 -49.33
CA PRO A 2 1.33 -55.81 -49.34
C PRO A 2 0.78 -55.63 -47.89
N VAL A 3 -0.34 -54.99 -47.54
CA VAL A 3 -1.58 -54.63 -48.23
C VAL A 3 -2.21 -53.46 -47.43
N ARG A 4 -2.82 -52.49 -48.13
CA ARG A 4 -3.90 -51.63 -47.59
C ARG A 4 -5.15 -52.46 -47.29
N PRO A 5 -6.05 -51.98 -46.42
CA PRO A 5 -7.47 -52.01 -46.78
C PRO A 5 -8.04 -50.62 -47.00
N THR A 6 -8.90 -50.54 -48.00
CA THR A 6 -9.71 -49.43 -48.50
C THR A 6 -11.00 -49.23 -47.71
N ALA A 7 -11.36 -47.95 -47.44
CA ALA A 7 -12.66 -47.24 -47.51
C ALA A 7 -14.00 -47.96 -47.13
N PRO A 8 -15.01 -47.27 -46.52
CA PRO A 8 -15.73 -46.17 -47.18
C PRO A 8 -16.19 -44.98 -46.31
N LEU A 9 -16.55 -43.89 -47.00
CA LEU A 9 -17.38 -42.75 -46.58
C LEU A 9 -18.66 -43.20 -45.84
N ILE A 10 -19.00 -42.53 -44.73
CA ILE A 10 -20.40 -42.24 -44.37
C ILE A 10 -20.47 -40.78 -43.91
N LEU A 11 -21.21 -40.00 -44.70
CA LEU A 11 -21.70 -38.66 -44.39
C LEU A 11 -22.86 -38.82 -43.40
N ALA A 12 -22.76 -38.25 -42.20
CA ALA A 12 -23.89 -38.11 -41.28
C ALA A 12 -24.01 -36.66 -40.84
N ALA A 13 -24.82 -35.90 -41.58
CA ALA A 13 -25.36 -34.64 -41.13
C ALA A 13 -26.31 -34.92 -39.95
N THR A 14 -25.92 -34.52 -38.74
CA THR A 14 -26.84 -34.47 -37.59
C THR A 14 -27.02 -33.02 -37.18
N LEU A 15 -28.11 -32.44 -37.70
CA LEU A 15 -28.75 -31.29 -37.11
C LEU A 15 -29.29 -31.72 -35.74
N ALA A 16 -28.69 -31.25 -34.66
CA ALA A 16 -29.25 -31.36 -33.32
C ALA A 16 -29.21 -29.99 -32.66
N ALA A 17 -30.32 -29.26 -32.81
CA ALA A 17 -30.65 -28.13 -31.98
C ALA A 17 -30.70 -28.59 -30.52
N THR A 18 -29.71 -28.19 -29.73
CA THR A 18 -29.80 -28.23 -28.28
C THR A 18 -29.80 -26.81 -27.74
N ALA A 19 -30.98 -26.50 -27.20
CA ALA A 19 -31.34 -25.37 -26.38
C ALA A 19 -30.21 -24.88 -25.44
N GLY A 20 -30.07 -23.56 -25.38
CA GLY A 20 -30.09 -22.83 -24.12
C GLY A 20 -29.18 -23.35 -23.01
N LEU A 21 -27.87 -23.30 -23.23
CA LEU A 21 -26.94 -22.98 -22.14
C LEU A 21 -26.58 -21.51 -22.28
N THR A 22 -27.49 -20.62 -21.87
CA THR A 22 -27.08 -19.29 -21.42
C THR A 22 -26.12 -19.53 -20.28
N ALA A 23 -24.85 -19.45 -20.64
CA ALA A 23 -23.75 -19.46 -19.71
C ALA A 23 -24.06 -18.44 -18.62
N CYS A 24 -24.28 -18.92 -17.40
CA CYS A 24 -23.86 -18.21 -16.19
C CYS A 24 -22.32 -18.18 -16.16
N GLY A 25 -21.72 -17.69 -17.24
CA GLY A 25 -20.37 -17.17 -17.22
C GLY A 25 -20.51 -15.79 -16.62
N GLY A 26 -20.50 -15.73 -15.28
CA GLY A 26 -20.32 -14.49 -14.55
C GLY A 26 -19.04 -13.84 -15.07
N GLY A 27 -19.23 -12.96 -16.04
CA GLY A 27 -18.18 -12.17 -16.64
C GLY A 27 -17.53 -11.40 -15.51
N SER A 28 -16.35 -11.85 -15.10
CA SER A 28 -15.47 -11.18 -14.16
C SER A 28 -14.78 -10.00 -14.86
N GLY A 29 -15.60 -9.21 -15.57
CA GLY A 29 -15.24 -7.88 -16.04
C GLY A 29 -15.26 -6.95 -14.84
N SER A 30 -14.18 -6.20 -14.67
CA SER A 30 -14.14 -5.06 -13.76
C SER A 30 -15.31 -4.13 -14.08
N ASP A 31 -16.19 -3.90 -13.10
CA ASP A 31 -17.21 -2.87 -13.18
C ASP A 31 -16.52 -1.51 -13.43
N PRO A 32 -16.73 -0.86 -14.59
CA PRO A 32 -16.05 0.39 -14.95
C PRO A 32 -16.47 1.57 -14.06
N ASP A 33 -17.55 1.43 -13.30
CA ASP A 33 -18.02 2.46 -12.35
C ASP A 33 -17.45 2.25 -10.94
N THR A 34 -16.71 1.17 -10.69
CA THR A 34 -16.11 0.87 -9.38
C THR A 34 -14.59 1.05 -9.39
N VAL A 35 -14.09 1.99 -8.59
CA VAL A 35 -12.65 2.18 -8.33
C VAL A 35 -12.22 1.32 -7.12
N LYS A 36 -11.25 0.43 -7.30
CA LYS A 36 -10.69 -0.43 -6.26
C LYS A 36 -9.46 0.22 -5.62
N VAL A 37 -9.47 0.36 -4.31
CA VAL A 37 -8.37 0.98 -3.54
C VAL A 37 -7.80 -0.01 -2.54
N ALA A 38 -6.56 -0.46 -2.75
CA ALA A 38 -5.84 -1.33 -1.81
C ALA A 38 -4.97 -0.50 -0.86
N TYR A 39 -4.98 -0.87 0.43
CA TYR A 39 -4.19 -0.18 1.46
C TYR A 39 -3.84 -1.10 2.61
N ASN A 40 -2.76 -0.77 3.32
CA ASN A 40 -2.30 -1.55 4.46
C ASN A 40 -3.16 -1.27 5.70
N ARG A 41 -3.52 -2.34 6.42
CA ARG A 41 -4.24 -2.30 7.69
C ARG A 41 -3.38 -2.92 8.80
N SER A 42 -3.44 -2.35 10.00
CA SER A 42 -2.71 -2.84 11.17
C SER A 42 -2.97 -4.33 11.43
N THR A 43 -1.92 -5.10 11.71
CA THR A 43 -2.02 -6.54 11.97
C THR A 43 -2.80 -6.86 13.25
N ASP A 44 -2.77 -5.98 14.24
CA ASP A 44 -3.52 -6.14 15.49
C ASP A 44 -4.96 -5.60 15.42
N ASN A 45 -5.33 -4.98 14.29
CA ASN A 45 -6.61 -4.32 14.05
C ASN A 45 -6.99 -3.23 15.08
N LYS A 46 -6.06 -2.78 15.93
CA LYS A 46 -6.31 -1.74 16.94
C LYS A 46 -6.20 -0.34 16.36
N ILE A 47 -5.30 -0.14 15.40
CA ILE A 47 -5.11 1.13 14.70
C ILE A 47 -5.98 1.14 13.44
N ARG A 48 -6.95 2.05 13.40
CA ARG A 48 -8.01 2.14 12.36
C ARG A 48 -8.02 3.48 11.61
N PHE A 49 -6.95 4.28 11.75
CA PHE A 49 -6.89 5.63 11.17
C PHE A 49 -7.14 5.63 9.65
N LYS A 50 -6.39 4.81 8.88
CA LYS A 50 -6.56 4.71 7.42
C LYS A 50 -7.93 4.17 7.02
N ASP A 51 -8.46 3.20 7.77
CA ASP A 51 -9.80 2.64 7.52
C ASP A 51 -10.87 3.73 7.59
N ASN A 52 -10.83 4.53 8.66
CA ASN A 52 -11.80 5.59 8.90
C ASN A 52 -11.64 6.72 7.88
N HIS A 53 -10.40 7.12 7.59
CA HIS A 53 -10.10 8.15 6.60
C HIS A 53 -10.61 7.74 5.21
N LEU A 54 -10.27 6.55 4.73
CA LEU A 54 -10.70 6.07 3.42
C LEU A 54 -12.21 5.81 3.34
N ALA A 55 -12.86 5.44 4.44
CA ALA A 55 -14.31 5.33 4.49
C ALA A 55 -14.99 6.69 4.29
N GLU A 56 -14.46 7.77 4.89
CA GLU A 56 -14.98 9.12 4.68
C GLU A 56 -14.69 9.63 3.26
N VAL A 57 -13.47 9.40 2.74
CA VAL A 57 -13.13 9.72 1.34
C VAL A 57 -14.06 9.00 0.37
N LYS A 58 -14.31 7.70 0.56
CA LYS A 58 -15.28 6.92 -0.22
C LYS A 58 -16.66 7.57 -0.19
N LYS A 59 -17.16 7.92 1.00
CA LYS A 59 -18.49 8.53 1.16
C LYS A 59 -18.59 9.87 0.43
N GLN A 60 -17.57 10.73 0.55
CA GLN A 60 -17.54 12.03 -0.14
C GLN A 60 -17.45 11.87 -1.65
N PHE A 61 -16.60 10.97 -2.13
CA PHE A 61 -16.44 10.69 -3.55
C PHE A 61 -17.73 10.16 -4.18
N GLU A 62 -18.37 9.15 -3.58
CA GLU A 62 -19.61 8.56 -4.11
C GLU A 62 -20.78 9.54 -4.06
N LYS A 63 -20.81 10.45 -3.07
CA LYS A 63 -21.80 11.53 -3.00
C LYS A 63 -21.58 12.56 -4.12
N ALA A 64 -20.33 12.91 -4.41
CA ALA A 64 -19.98 13.88 -5.45
C ALA A 64 -20.08 13.32 -6.88
N ASN A 65 -20.03 11.99 -7.03
CA ASN A 65 -20.01 11.31 -8.32
C ASN A 65 -21.10 10.22 -8.38
N PRO A 66 -22.38 10.59 -8.63
CA PRO A 66 -23.47 9.64 -8.73
C PRO A 66 -23.18 8.53 -9.74
N GLY A 67 -23.49 7.29 -9.38
CA GLY A 67 -23.21 6.10 -10.20
C GLY A 67 -21.81 5.51 -9.99
N LYS A 68 -20.83 6.30 -9.53
CA LYS A 68 -19.49 5.80 -9.21
C LYS A 68 -19.43 5.16 -7.83
N LYS A 69 -18.57 4.15 -7.68
CA LYS A 69 -18.34 3.39 -6.45
C LYS A 69 -16.87 3.29 -6.13
N VAL A 70 -16.56 3.19 -4.84
CA VAL A 70 -15.20 2.90 -4.32
C VAL A 70 -15.23 1.59 -3.55
N LYS A 71 -14.41 0.62 -3.97
CA LYS A 71 -14.21 -0.64 -3.26
C LYS A 71 -12.90 -0.59 -2.50
N LEU A 72 -13.00 -0.48 -1.18
CA LEU A 72 -11.85 -0.52 -0.28
C LEU A 72 -11.38 -1.96 -0.05
N ILE A 73 -10.09 -2.22 -0.25
CA ILE A 73 -9.43 -3.52 -0.10
C ILE A 73 -8.38 -3.39 1.01
N PRO A 74 -8.78 -3.51 2.29
CA PRO A 74 -7.83 -3.51 3.40
C PRO A 74 -7.00 -4.79 3.38
N ILE A 75 -5.68 -4.65 3.41
CA ILE A 75 -4.76 -5.78 3.48
C ILE A 75 -4.12 -5.75 4.87
N GLN A 76 -4.56 -6.67 5.72
CA GLN A 76 -4.01 -6.85 7.06
C GLN A 76 -2.68 -7.61 6.97
N ALA A 77 -1.58 -6.87 7.07
CA ALA A 77 -0.23 -7.40 6.87
C ALA A 77 0.81 -6.43 7.43
N GLN A 78 1.99 -6.96 7.76
CA GLN A 78 3.19 -6.14 7.93
C GLN A 78 3.59 -5.57 6.56
N ASP A 79 4.41 -4.51 6.57
CA ASP A 79 4.67 -3.70 5.38
C ASP A 79 5.23 -4.49 4.17
N ASN A 80 6.19 -5.40 4.38
CA ASN A 80 6.72 -6.23 3.29
C ASN A 80 5.70 -7.27 2.77
N ASP A 81 4.87 -7.82 3.65
CA ASP A 81 3.82 -8.78 3.28
C ASP A 81 2.69 -8.07 2.53
N TYR A 82 2.39 -6.83 2.91
CA TYR A 82 1.47 -5.95 2.19
C TYR A 82 1.96 -5.72 0.76
N ALA A 83 3.20 -5.26 0.60
CA ALA A 83 3.79 -5.02 -0.72
C ALA A 83 3.77 -6.29 -1.59
N THR A 84 4.15 -7.44 -1.02
CA THR A 84 4.12 -8.73 -1.72
C THR A 84 2.71 -9.09 -2.20
N LYS A 85 1.68 -8.91 -1.36
CA LYS A 85 0.29 -9.18 -1.73
C LYS A 85 -0.21 -8.25 -2.83
N VAL A 86 0.12 -6.95 -2.74
CA VAL A 86 -0.26 -5.96 -3.78
C VAL A 86 0.40 -6.30 -5.11
N GLN A 87 1.70 -6.62 -5.11
CA GLN A 87 2.41 -7.08 -6.31
C GLN A 87 1.78 -8.35 -6.91
N GLN A 88 1.38 -9.31 -6.09
CA GLN A 88 0.65 -10.50 -6.56
C GLN A 88 -0.70 -10.15 -7.19
N MET A 89 -1.44 -9.20 -6.61
CA MET A 89 -2.71 -8.73 -7.17
C MET A 89 -2.52 -8.04 -8.54
N MET A 90 -1.42 -7.30 -8.73
CA MET A 90 -1.11 -6.57 -9.96
C MET A 90 -0.64 -7.47 -11.11
N ARG A 91 -0.33 -8.75 -10.86
CA ARG A 91 0.03 -9.73 -11.92
C ARG A 91 -1.10 -10.06 -12.90
N SER A 92 -2.35 -9.75 -12.54
CA SER A 92 -3.51 -9.99 -13.39
C SER A 92 -4.45 -8.79 -13.39
N PRO A 93 -4.89 -8.29 -14.56
CA PRO A 93 -5.87 -7.21 -14.64
C PRO A 93 -7.18 -7.50 -13.88
N LYS A 94 -7.54 -8.78 -13.70
CA LYS A 94 -8.75 -9.18 -12.97
C LYS A 94 -8.68 -8.86 -11.48
N THR A 95 -7.49 -8.99 -10.90
CA THR A 95 -7.25 -8.82 -9.46
C THR A 95 -6.60 -7.49 -9.11
N ALA A 96 -6.03 -6.80 -10.09
CA ALA A 96 -5.36 -5.52 -9.90
C ALA A 96 -6.31 -4.49 -9.26
N PRO A 97 -5.88 -3.79 -8.19
CA PRO A 97 -6.53 -2.58 -7.73
C PRO A 97 -6.26 -1.42 -8.70
N ASP A 98 -7.11 -0.40 -8.69
CA ASP A 98 -6.93 0.82 -9.48
C ASP A 98 -6.03 1.83 -8.78
N LEU A 99 -6.07 1.85 -7.43
CA LEU A 99 -5.20 2.65 -6.57
C LEU A 99 -4.58 1.77 -5.48
N VAL A 100 -3.31 2.01 -5.21
CA VAL A 100 -2.56 1.36 -4.13
C VAL A 100 -1.95 2.43 -3.23
N TYR A 101 -1.99 2.20 -1.92
CA TYR A 101 -1.06 2.90 -1.04
C TYR A 101 0.33 2.32 -1.25
N GLU A 102 1.27 3.18 -1.60
CA GLU A 102 2.65 2.78 -1.92
C GLU A 102 3.64 3.58 -1.07
N ASP A 103 4.77 2.96 -0.74
CA ASP A 103 5.90 3.69 -0.17
C ASP A 103 6.81 4.21 -1.29
N THR A 104 7.21 5.47 -1.18
CA THR A 104 8.08 6.16 -2.13
C THR A 104 9.36 5.40 -2.48
N PHE A 105 9.94 4.62 -1.56
CA PHE A 105 11.15 3.84 -1.85
C PHE A 105 10.91 2.63 -2.77
N ARG A 106 9.65 2.20 -2.97
CA ARG A 106 9.27 1.06 -3.81
C ARG A 106 8.90 1.45 -5.25
N ILE A 107 8.61 2.72 -5.49
CA ILE A 107 8.19 3.26 -6.79
C ILE A 107 9.08 2.74 -7.94
N ASN A 108 10.41 2.86 -7.80
CA ASN A 108 11.33 2.43 -8.86
C ASN A 108 11.29 0.92 -9.14
N SER A 109 11.10 0.07 -8.13
CA SER A 109 10.96 -1.39 -8.34
C SER A 109 9.66 -1.75 -9.03
N ASP A 110 8.55 -1.09 -8.68
CA ASP A 110 7.24 -1.41 -9.25
C ASP A 110 7.08 -0.85 -10.67
N ILE A 111 7.78 0.24 -11.01
CA ILE A 111 7.93 0.71 -12.40
C ILE A 111 8.69 -0.31 -13.24
N LYS A 112 9.82 -0.82 -12.74
CA LYS A 112 10.60 -1.86 -13.46
C LYS A 112 9.79 -3.14 -13.66
N ALA A 113 8.84 -3.43 -12.78
CA ALA A 113 7.90 -4.53 -12.91
C ALA A 113 6.67 -4.22 -13.79
N GLY A 114 6.52 -2.97 -14.26
CA GLY A 114 5.43 -2.54 -15.15
C GLY A 114 4.08 -2.31 -14.44
N TYR A 115 4.09 -2.12 -13.13
CA TYR A 115 2.85 -2.02 -12.34
C TYR A 115 2.28 -0.60 -12.24
N LEU A 116 3.14 0.41 -12.33
CA LEU A 116 2.74 1.81 -12.13
C LEU A 116 2.67 2.57 -13.45
N ARG A 117 1.62 3.40 -13.57
CA ARG A 117 1.41 4.30 -14.71
C ARG A 117 1.90 5.70 -14.34
N PRO A 118 2.63 6.41 -15.24
CA PRO A 118 2.97 7.81 -15.01
C PRO A 118 1.70 8.67 -14.91
N LEU A 119 1.74 9.67 -14.03
CA LEU A 119 0.60 10.52 -13.70
C LEU A 119 0.72 11.94 -14.25
N ASP A 120 1.84 12.29 -14.89
CA ASP A 120 2.19 13.67 -15.26
C ASP A 120 1.08 14.36 -16.07
N ASP A 121 0.47 13.67 -17.05
CA ASP A 121 -0.64 14.22 -17.87
C ASP A 121 -1.91 14.53 -17.07
N TYR A 122 -2.14 13.78 -15.98
CA TYR A 122 -3.27 14.00 -15.08
C TYR A 122 -2.96 15.14 -14.10
N LEU A 123 -1.74 15.13 -13.54
CA LEU A 123 -1.28 16.13 -12.57
C LEU A 123 -1.20 17.53 -13.19
N ALA A 124 -0.76 17.65 -14.45
CA ALA A 124 -0.73 18.91 -15.18
C ALA A 124 -2.12 19.58 -15.31
N LYS A 125 -3.20 18.81 -15.20
CA LYS A 125 -4.59 19.31 -15.27
C LYS A 125 -5.22 19.50 -13.90
N TRP A 126 -4.59 19.01 -12.83
CA TRP A 126 -5.12 19.02 -11.49
C TRP A 126 -4.52 20.17 -10.68
N LYS A 127 -5.21 21.31 -10.61
CA LYS A 127 -4.73 22.52 -9.93
C LYS A 127 -4.32 22.32 -8.47
N THR A 128 -4.91 21.35 -7.77
CA THR A 128 -4.53 21.05 -6.37
C THR A 128 -3.12 20.49 -6.27
N TRP A 129 -2.55 19.95 -7.36
CA TRP A 129 -1.16 19.51 -7.40
C TRP A 129 -0.18 20.61 -6.97
N ASP A 130 -0.48 21.87 -7.27
CA ASP A 130 0.37 23.01 -6.90
C ASP A 130 0.47 23.23 -5.39
N GLN A 131 -0.50 22.73 -4.61
CA GLN A 131 -0.53 22.87 -3.15
C GLN A 131 0.43 21.91 -2.43
N PHE A 132 0.93 20.88 -3.11
CA PHE A 132 1.91 19.96 -2.52
C PHE A 132 3.29 20.62 -2.43
N VAL A 133 3.97 20.42 -1.30
CA VAL A 133 5.35 20.89 -1.11
C VAL A 133 6.32 20.14 -2.02
N ASP A 134 7.37 20.82 -2.48
CA ASP A 134 8.29 20.27 -3.49
C ASP A 134 8.98 18.98 -3.02
N THR A 135 9.32 18.88 -1.74
CA THR A 135 9.92 17.66 -1.17
C THR A 135 9.01 16.45 -1.31
N ALA A 136 7.69 16.62 -1.15
CA ALA A 136 6.71 15.55 -1.33
C ALA A 136 6.52 15.19 -2.81
N LYS A 137 6.49 16.21 -3.69
CA LYS A 137 6.44 16.01 -5.15
C LYS A 137 7.67 15.24 -5.64
N SER A 138 8.87 15.60 -5.18
CA SER A 138 10.12 14.92 -5.50
C SER A 138 10.14 13.47 -5.03
N ALA A 139 9.57 13.17 -3.86
CA ALA A 139 9.51 11.79 -3.35
C ALA A 139 8.60 10.87 -4.20
N ALA A 140 7.63 11.43 -4.93
CA ALA A 140 6.77 10.69 -5.85
C ALA A 140 7.34 10.56 -7.27
N LYS A 141 8.51 11.16 -7.54
CA LYS A 141 9.20 11.14 -8.83
C LYS A 141 10.17 9.95 -8.89
N ALA A 142 10.15 9.23 -10.00
CA ALA A 142 11.06 8.11 -10.23
C ALA A 142 12.38 8.53 -10.89
N GLU A 143 13.30 7.58 -11.03
CA GLU A 143 14.61 7.78 -11.69
C GLU A 143 14.49 8.27 -13.15
N ASP A 144 13.39 7.94 -13.83
CA ASP A 144 13.09 8.39 -15.20
C ASP A 144 12.56 9.84 -15.27
N GLY A 145 12.43 10.52 -14.13
CA GLY A 145 11.96 11.90 -14.01
C GLY A 145 10.44 12.07 -14.03
N LYS A 146 9.66 11.00 -14.21
CA LYS A 146 8.19 11.03 -14.22
C LYS A 146 7.61 10.83 -12.82
N THR A 147 6.36 11.24 -12.65
CA THR A 147 5.66 11.20 -11.36
C THR A 147 4.70 10.03 -11.31
N TYR A 148 4.82 9.15 -10.32
CA TYR A 148 4.05 7.89 -10.25
C TYR A 148 3.14 7.79 -9.02
N GLY A 149 3.10 8.83 -8.19
CA GLY A 149 2.25 8.87 -7.00
C GLY A 149 1.72 10.26 -6.71
N VAL A 150 0.64 10.31 -5.94
CA VAL A 150 0.15 11.52 -5.29
C VAL A 150 0.48 11.39 -3.81
N PRO A 151 1.26 12.32 -3.21
CA PRO A 151 1.55 12.27 -1.79
C PRO A 151 0.27 12.36 -0.95
N ASP A 152 0.17 11.55 0.10
CA ASP A 152 -0.94 11.60 1.08
C ASP A 152 -0.46 12.10 2.46
N GLY A 153 0.86 12.01 2.71
CA GLY A 153 1.48 12.45 3.93
C GLY A 153 2.97 12.17 3.90
N THR A 154 3.67 12.57 4.96
CA THR A 154 5.08 12.23 5.17
C THR A 154 5.32 11.91 6.63
N ASP A 155 6.26 11.01 6.90
CA ASP A 155 6.65 10.63 8.24
C ASP A 155 7.91 11.38 8.64
N THR A 156 7.85 12.11 9.77
CA THR A 156 9.03 12.76 10.35
C THR A 156 9.57 11.93 11.52
N ARG A 157 10.89 11.77 11.59
CA ARG A 157 11.53 11.13 12.74
C ARG A 157 11.64 12.13 13.90
N GLY A 158 11.09 11.77 15.04
CA GLY A 158 11.19 12.52 16.28
C GLY A 158 11.92 11.73 17.37
N LEU A 159 12.33 12.45 18.42
CA LEU A 159 12.76 11.86 19.68
C LEU A 159 11.67 12.09 20.72
N TRP A 160 11.10 11.00 21.25
CA TRP A 160 10.13 11.05 22.34
C TRP A 160 10.76 10.53 23.62
N PHE A 161 10.48 11.17 24.74
CA PHE A 161 10.95 10.74 26.06
C PHE A 161 9.82 10.76 27.09
N ASN A 162 9.91 9.87 28.08
CA ASN A 162 8.95 9.80 29.18
C ASN A 162 9.42 10.72 30.32
N LYS A 163 8.66 11.78 30.58
CA LYS A 163 8.97 12.79 31.62
C LYS A 163 9.03 12.20 33.03
N GLU A 164 8.25 11.18 33.35
CA GLU A 164 8.29 10.53 34.67
C GLU A 164 9.57 9.73 34.88
N ILE A 165 10.06 9.06 33.83
CA ILE A 165 11.34 8.35 33.85
C ILE A 165 12.49 9.36 33.99
N PHE A 166 12.41 10.49 33.28
CA PHE A 166 13.37 11.58 33.40
C PHE A 166 13.40 12.15 34.82
N ALA A 167 12.23 12.42 35.42
CA ALA A 167 12.13 12.87 36.81
C ALA A 167 12.76 11.87 37.79
N LYS A 168 12.47 10.57 37.65
CA LYS A 168 13.10 9.49 38.47
C LYS A 168 14.62 9.43 38.30
N ALA A 169 15.14 9.76 37.12
CA ALA A 169 16.57 9.85 36.84
C ALA A 169 17.21 11.20 37.25
N GLY A 170 16.41 12.17 37.69
CA GLY A 170 16.87 13.54 37.96
C GLY A 170 17.31 14.30 36.71
N LEU A 171 16.66 14.03 35.57
CA LEU A 171 16.87 14.72 34.30
C LEU A 171 15.78 15.78 34.06
N PRO A 172 16.08 16.86 33.32
CA PRO A 172 15.15 17.97 33.09
C PRO A 172 13.91 17.56 32.28
N ALA A 173 12.75 18.11 32.63
CA ALA A 173 11.47 17.82 31.94
C ALA A 173 11.32 18.55 30.59
N ASP A 174 12.15 19.56 30.35
CA ASP A 174 12.30 20.37 29.14
C ASP A 174 13.57 20.01 28.34
N TRP A 175 14.09 18.80 28.57
CA TRP A 175 15.27 18.29 27.89
C TRP A 175 15.18 18.43 26.36
N SER A 176 16.13 19.15 25.78
CA SER A 176 16.21 19.47 24.35
C SER A 176 17.63 19.16 23.83
N PRO A 177 17.93 17.88 23.56
CA PRO A 177 19.28 17.47 23.19
C PRO A 177 19.69 18.08 21.85
N LYS A 178 20.95 18.53 21.74
CA LYS A 178 21.49 19.12 20.50
C LYS A 178 22.24 18.12 19.63
N ASN A 179 22.58 16.97 20.18
CA ASN A 179 23.37 15.95 19.49
C ASN A 179 23.15 14.56 20.13
N TRP A 180 23.73 13.54 19.49
CA TRP A 180 23.63 12.15 19.95
C TRP A 180 24.34 11.90 21.27
N ASN A 181 25.39 12.65 21.61
CA ASN A 181 26.09 12.45 22.89
C ASN A 181 25.18 12.77 24.06
N GLU A 182 24.44 13.89 23.99
CA GLU A 182 23.46 14.27 25.02
C GLU A 182 22.34 13.22 25.16
N ILE A 183 21.88 12.63 24.05
CA ILE A 183 20.91 11.52 24.06
C ILE A 183 21.49 10.29 24.78
N LEU A 184 22.73 9.92 24.45
CA LEU A 184 23.39 8.78 25.05
C LEU A 184 23.72 9.01 26.53
N GLU A 185 24.03 10.24 26.94
CA GLU A 185 24.24 10.61 28.34
C GLU A 185 22.95 10.51 29.17
N ALA A 186 21.82 10.99 28.65
CA ALA A 186 20.52 10.81 29.28
C ALA A 186 20.20 9.31 29.43
N ALA A 187 20.42 8.51 28.37
CA ALA A 187 20.22 7.07 28.41
C ALA A 187 21.10 6.37 29.46
N ARG A 188 22.39 6.70 29.54
CA ARG A 188 23.31 6.16 30.58
C ARG A 188 22.85 6.56 31.99
N THR A 189 22.39 7.80 32.17
CA THR A 189 21.87 8.29 33.45
C THR A 189 20.63 7.51 33.88
N ILE A 190 19.68 7.29 32.97
CA ILE A 190 18.49 6.47 33.19
C ILE A 190 18.89 5.04 33.54
N LYS A 191 19.81 4.43 32.79
CA LYS A 191 20.27 3.06 33.06
C LYS A 191 20.84 2.89 34.46
N LYS A 192 21.57 3.89 34.96
CA LYS A 192 22.19 3.88 36.30
C LYS A 192 21.17 4.12 37.41
N LYS A 193 20.22 5.04 37.21
CA LYS A 193 19.33 5.52 38.28
C LYS A 193 17.95 4.89 38.31
N VAL A 194 17.51 4.30 37.21
CA VAL A 194 16.16 3.73 37.07
C VAL A 194 16.28 2.27 36.57
N PRO A 195 16.60 1.32 37.46
CA PRO A 195 16.77 -0.08 37.08
C PRO A 195 15.47 -0.65 36.49
N GLY A 196 15.60 -1.58 35.55
CA GLY A 196 14.45 -2.21 34.87
C GLY A 196 13.87 -1.42 33.69
N VAL A 197 14.33 -0.19 33.43
CA VAL A 197 13.91 0.61 32.27
C VAL A 197 14.86 0.40 31.08
N THR A 198 14.30 0.27 29.87
CA THR A 198 15.06 0.37 28.62
C THR A 198 15.40 1.84 28.36
N PRO A 199 16.68 2.26 28.48
CA PRO A 199 17.04 3.68 28.53
C PRO A 199 17.02 4.37 27.17
N LEU A 200 17.11 3.60 26.08
CA LEU A 200 17.05 4.09 24.71
C LEU A 200 16.52 2.95 23.83
N ASN A 201 15.49 3.23 23.05
CA ASN A 201 15.00 2.35 22.00
C ASN A 201 15.16 3.06 20.67
N VAL A 202 15.94 2.46 19.77
CA VAL A 202 16.09 2.90 18.39
C VAL A 202 15.89 1.67 17.53
N TYR A 203 15.06 1.78 16.49
CA TYR A 203 14.93 0.72 15.51
C TYR A 203 16.18 0.68 14.64
N THR A 204 17.17 -0.13 15.04
CA THR A 204 18.41 -0.36 14.28
C THR A 204 18.38 -1.77 13.68
N GLY A 205 17.81 -1.91 12.48
CA GLY A 205 17.75 -3.17 11.71
C GLY A 205 16.43 -3.38 10.94
N LYS A 206 16.42 -4.29 9.94
CA LYS A 206 15.22 -4.64 9.14
C LYS A 206 14.02 -4.86 10.07
N ALA A 207 12.90 -4.19 9.77
CA ALA A 207 11.67 -4.17 10.55
C ALA A 207 11.35 -5.57 11.11
N ARG A 208 11.61 -5.77 12.41
CA ARG A 208 11.17 -6.96 13.14
C ARG A 208 9.84 -6.61 13.78
N ALA A 209 8.82 -7.40 13.43
CA ALA A 209 7.53 -7.40 14.11
C ALA A 209 7.74 -7.44 15.63
N ARG A 210 7.05 -6.56 16.34
CA ARG A 210 7.02 -6.53 17.80
C ARG A 210 6.52 -7.90 18.31
N PRO A 211 7.24 -8.60 19.20
CA PRO A 211 6.67 -9.75 19.90
C PRO A 211 5.48 -9.31 20.77
N PRO A 212 4.57 -10.25 21.12
CA PRO A 212 3.32 -9.96 21.83
C PRO A 212 3.49 -9.21 23.15
#